data_AF-A0A0M3J2H8-F1
#
_entry.id   AF-A0A0M3J2H8-F1
#
_cell.length_a   1.000
_cell.length_b   1.000
_cell.length_c   1.000
_cell.angle_alpha   90.00
_cell.angle_beta   90.00
_cell.angle_gamma   90.00
#
_symmetry.space_group_name_H-M   'P 1'
#
loop_
_entity.id
_entity.type
_entity.pdbx_description
1 polymer ?
#
loop_
_entity_poly.entity_id
_entity_poly.type
_entity_poly.pdbx_seq_one_letter_code
_entity_poly.pdbx_strand_id
1 'polypeptide(L)'
;MLKGSESSSIYIDPAKYPLARKDPTIVEDFHGTKVPDPYRWLEDPDSDETKAYVDKLNAVSEPFIGASPIREKMRKKLIELWDYEKYGCTSKHGQYYYHFYNPGLHNQSKRVERCSFVNCLFPGKFIQRNVTECSKCKKNNPVSCHSLDYFSLLYQQKTLQDKGVVFLDPNKLSLDGTTSIRVQTFTRDGSILAYGISHKGSDWMTLKVILFNSNFNLN
;
A
#
# COMPACT_ATOMS: atom_id res chain seq x y z
N MET A 1 -4.44 34.18 -2.46
CA MET A 1 -5.61 34.09 -3.37
C MET A 1 -5.17 33.46 -4.67
N LEU A 2 -5.47 32.18 -4.89
CA LEU A 2 -5.26 31.54 -6.19
C LEU A 2 -6.38 32.02 -7.12
N LYS A 3 -6.05 32.83 -8.11
CA LYS A 3 -7.00 33.25 -9.16
C LYS A 3 -7.47 31.97 -9.88
N GLY A 4 -8.78 31.73 -9.86
CA GLY A 4 -9.41 30.57 -10.49
C GLY A 4 -9.06 30.50 -11.96
N SER A 5 -8.30 29.48 -12.34
CA SER A 5 -7.99 29.16 -13.73
C SER A 5 -9.23 28.61 -14.42
N GLU A 6 -9.48 29.12 -15.62
CA GLU A 6 -10.41 28.67 -16.66
C GLU A 6 -11.08 27.32 -16.39
N SER A 7 -12.41 27.30 -16.38
CA SER A 7 -13.21 26.09 -16.26
C SER A 7 -12.88 25.13 -17.39
N SER A 8 -12.02 24.14 -17.13
CA SER A 8 -11.84 22.99 -18.01
C SER A 8 -13.12 22.16 -17.98
N SER A 9 -14.09 22.50 -18.81
CA SER A 9 -15.25 21.62 -19.08
C SER A 9 -14.75 20.50 -20.00
N ILE A 10 -14.07 19.52 -19.41
CA ILE A 10 -13.64 18.35 -20.15
C ILE A 10 -14.88 17.48 -20.37
N TYR A 11 -15.31 17.36 -21.64
CA TYR A 11 -16.50 16.62 -22.05
C TYR A 11 -16.10 15.44 -22.94
N ILE A 12 -16.61 14.25 -22.62
CA ILE A 12 -16.56 13.10 -23.52
C ILE A 12 -17.93 12.99 -24.16
N ASP A 13 -17.97 12.97 -25.49
CA ASP A 13 -19.19 12.68 -26.22
C ASP A 13 -19.63 11.24 -25.90
N PRO A 14 -20.85 11.03 -25.34
CA PRO A 14 -21.36 9.70 -25.04
C PRO A 14 -21.39 8.76 -26.25
N ALA A 15 -21.47 9.29 -27.47
CA ALA A 15 -21.43 8.49 -28.70
C ALA A 15 -20.08 7.81 -28.95
N LYS A 16 -19.00 8.24 -28.27
CA LYS A 16 -17.66 7.66 -28.38
C LYS A 16 -17.42 6.46 -27.47
N TYR A 17 -18.30 6.18 -26.52
CA TYR A 17 -18.12 5.01 -25.66
C TYR A 17 -18.33 3.72 -26.44
N PRO A 18 -17.50 2.69 -26.18
CA PRO A 18 -17.71 1.38 -26.79
C PRO A 18 -19.07 0.83 -26.35
N LEU A 19 -19.85 0.31 -27.30
CA LEU A 19 -21.11 -0.36 -26.99
C LEU A 19 -20.84 -1.73 -26.37
N ALA A 20 -21.29 -1.93 -25.13
CA ALA A 20 -21.33 -3.24 -24.51
C ALA A 20 -22.43 -4.10 -25.17
N ARG A 21 -22.11 -5.36 -25.46
CA ARG A 21 -23.12 -6.35 -25.85
C ARG A 21 -24.13 -6.48 -24.70
N LYS A 22 -25.41 -6.56 -25.06
CA LYS A 22 -26.51 -6.87 -24.14
C LYS A 22 -27.00 -8.27 -24.43
N ASP A 23 -27.07 -9.11 -23.40
CA ASP A 23 -27.64 -10.45 -23.49
C ASP A 23 -29.02 -10.48 -22.82
N PRO A 24 -30.13 -10.36 -23.58
CA PRO A 24 -31.46 -10.30 -22.98
C PRO A 24 -31.92 -11.67 -22.43
N THR A 25 -31.16 -12.74 -22.65
CA THR A 25 -31.56 -14.09 -22.26
C THR A 25 -31.34 -14.38 -20.77
N ILE A 26 -30.48 -13.61 -20.12
CA ILE A 26 -30.17 -13.77 -18.69
C ILE A 26 -31.17 -12.97 -17.86
N VAL A 27 -32.12 -13.70 -17.25
CA VAL A 27 -33.13 -13.14 -16.34
C VAL A 27 -33.22 -14.03 -15.11
N GLU A 28 -32.97 -13.45 -13.95
CA GLU A 28 -33.06 -14.14 -12.66
C GLU A 28 -34.43 -13.92 -12.01
N ASP A 29 -34.85 -14.87 -11.18
CA ASP A 29 -36.09 -14.77 -10.42
C ASP A 29 -35.76 -14.65 -8.93
N PHE A 30 -36.05 -13.48 -8.37
CA PHE A 30 -35.93 -13.22 -6.94
C PHE A 30 -37.33 -13.15 -6.32
N HIS A 31 -37.75 -14.25 -5.70
CA HIS A 31 -39.02 -14.35 -4.97
C HIS A 31 -40.25 -13.97 -5.82
N GLY A 32 -40.28 -14.37 -7.09
CA GLY A 32 -41.33 -14.04 -8.06
C GLY A 32 -41.05 -12.77 -8.88
N THR A 33 -39.98 -12.02 -8.57
CA THR A 33 -39.59 -10.82 -9.31
C THR A 33 -38.53 -11.16 -10.35
N LYS A 34 -38.86 -10.99 -11.63
CA LYS A 34 -37.92 -11.20 -12.75
C LYS A 34 -36.98 -9.99 -12.89
N VAL A 35 -35.67 -10.21 -12.79
CA VAL A 35 -34.64 -9.18 -12.91
C VAL A 35 -33.69 -9.54 -14.07
N PRO A 36 -33.69 -8.77 -15.18
CA PRO A 36 -32.78 -9.01 -16.30
C PRO A 36 -31.36 -8.53 -15.95
N ASP A 37 -30.36 -9.34 -16.28
CA ASP A 37 -28.94 -8.99 -16.16
C ASP A 37 -28.22 -9.08 -17.52
N PRO A 38 -28.40 -8.06 -18.38
CA PRO A 38 -27.91 -8.10 -19.75
C PRO A 38 -26.38 -8.04 -19.87
N TYR A 39 -25.66 -7.79 -18.77
CA TYR A 39 -24.22 -7.63 -18.76
C TYR A 39 -23.52 -8.69 -17.92
N ARG A 40 -24.20 -9.81 -17.62
CA ARG A 40 -23.63 -10.97 -16.90
C ARG A 40 -22.26 -11.41 -17.41
N TRP A 41 -22.01 -11.30 -18.72
CA TRP A 41 -20.73 -11.66 -19.33
C TRP A 41 -19.53 -10.83 -18.80
N LEU A 42 -19.75 -9.61 -18.30
CA LEU A 42 -18.72 -8.79 -17.66
C LEU A 42 -18.27 -9.33 -16.29
N GLU A 43 -19.01 -10.28 -15.70
CA GLU A 43 -18.62 -10.91 -14.43
C GLU A 43 -17.48 -11.92 -14.58
N ASP A 44 -17.17 -12.35 -15.80
CA ASP A 44 -15.99 -13.16 -16.10
C ASP A 44 -14.82 -12.24 -16.51
N PRO A 45 -13.89 -11.92 -15.59
CA PRO A 45 -12.73 -11.08 -15.89
C PRO A 45 -11.68 -11.78 -16.76
N ASP A 46 -11.73 -13.11 -16.85
CA ASP A 46 -10.76 -13.90 -17.61
C ASP A 46 -11.17 -14.10 -19.06
N SER A 47 -12.44 -13.87 -19.40
CA SER A 47 -12.93 -13.92 -20.78
C SER A 47 -12.24 -12.89 -21.69
N ASP A 48 -11.98 -13.30 -22.94
CA ASP A 48 -11.39 -12.40 -23.95
C ASP A 48 -12.34 -11.24 -24.30
N GLU A 49 -13.66 -11.45 -24.22
CA GLU A 49 -14.68 -10.42 -24.47
C GLU A 49 -14.57 -9.29 -23.43
N THR A 50 -14.50 -9.63 -22.14
CA THR A 50 -14.36 -8.66 -21.05
C THR A 50 -13.05 -7.90 -21.13
N LYS A 51 -11.92 -8.59 -21.35
CA LYS A 51 -10.61 -7.95 -21.51
C LYS A 51 -10.61 -6.95 -22.67
N ALA A 52 -11.10 -7.36 -23.84
CA ALA A 52 -11.18 -6.48 -25.01
C ALA A 52 -12.11 -5.28 -24.80
N TYR A 53 -13.18 -5.44 -24.01
CA TYR A 53 -14.06 -4.33 -23.66
C TYR A 53 -13.42 -3.34 -22.69
N VAL A 54 -12.70 -3.84 -21.67
CA VAL A 54 -11.91 -3.01 -20.75
C VAL A 54 -10.85 -2.21 -21.49
N ASP A 55 -10.15 -2.82 -22.45
CA ASP A 55 -9.14 -2.15 -23.27
C ASP A 55 -9.75 -0.98 -24.07
N LYS A 56 -10.94 -1.17 -24.65
CA LYS A 56 -11.68 -0.09 -25.34
C LYS A 56 -12.05 1.05 -24.39
N LEU A 57 -12.44 0.75 -23.16
CA LEU A 57 -12.76 1.77 -22.15
C LEU A 57 -11.51 2.54 -21.71
N ASN A 58 -10.38 1.85 -21.50
CA ASN A 58 -9.11 2.47 -21.17
C ASN A 58 -8.62 3.36 -22.33
N ALA A 59 -8.78 2.93 -23.59
CA ALA A 59 -8.43 3.72 -24.77
C ALA A 59 -9.20 5.04 -24.89
N VAL A 60 -10.40 5.14 -24.30
CA VAL A 60 -11.15 6.40 -24.20
C VAL A 60 -10.69 7.21 -22.98
N SER A 61 -10.49 6.54 -21.85
CA SER A 61 -10.28 7.19 -20.55
C SER A 61 -8.87 7.75 -20.38
N GLU A 62 -7.84 7.01 -20.79
CA GLU A 62 -6.44 7.42 -20.68
C GLU A 62 -6.12 8.73 -21.40
N PRO A 63 -6.46 8.94 -22.69
CA PRO A 63 -6.19 10.20 -23.36
C PRO A 63 -7.04 11.35 -22.79
N PHE A 64 -8.28 11.07 -22.37
CA PHE A 64 -9.14 12.08 -21.74
C PHE A 64 -8.52 12.61 -20.45
N ILE A 65 -8.10 11.71 -19.56
CA ILE A 65 -7.46 12.08 -18.30
C ILE A 65 -6.09 12.73 -18.58
N GLY A 66 -5.34 12.21 -19.57
CA GLY A 66 -4.05 12.71 -20.00
C GLY A 66 -4.09 14.13 -20.59
N ALA A 67 -5.19 14.51 -21.24
CA ALA A 67 -5.37 15.85 -21.82
C ALA A 67 -5.53 16.97 -20.77
N SER A 68 -5.74 16.62 -19.49
CA SER A 68 -5.94 17.61 -18.44
C SER A 68 -4.68 18.45 -18.19
N PRO A 69 -4.73 19.79 -18.35
CA PRO A 69 -3.56 20.66 -18.21
C PRO A 69 -3.08 20.79 -16.76
N ILE A 70 -3.89 20.38 -15.78
CA ILE A 70 -3.56 20.42 -14.36
C ILE A 70 -2.98 19.10 -13.85
N ARG A 71 -3.15 17.98 -14.57
CA ARG A 71 -2.71 16.64 -14.13
C ARG A 71 -1.22 16.60 -13.78
N GLU A 72 -0.36 17.11 -14.66
CA GLU A 72 1.08 17.13 -14.40
C GLU A 72 1.47 18.09 -13.25
N LYS A 73 0.74 19.20 -13.08
CA LYS A 73 0.96 20.12 -11.94
C LYS A 73 0.61 19.44 -10.62
N MET A 74 -0.54 18.75 -10.57
CA MET A 74 -0.96 17.97 -9.41
C MET A 74 0.00 16.82 -9.13
N ARG A 75 0.41 16.07 -10.16
CA ARG A 75 1.37 14.96 -10.02
C ARG A 75 2.68 15.44 -9.40
N LYS A 76 3.25 16.54 -9.91
CA LYS A 76 4.48 17.14 -9.35
C LYS A 76 4.27 17.58 -7.91
N LYS A 77 3.16 18.24 -7.59
CA LYS A 77 2.90 18.71 -6.22
C LYS A 77 2.68 17.56 -5.25
N LEU A 78 2.00 16.50 -5.66
CA LEU A 78 1.84 15.28 -4.88
C LEU A 78 3.20 14.63 -4.61
N ILE A 79 4.05 14.50 -5.64
CA ILE A 79 5.41 13.96 -5.48
C ILE A 79 6.21 14.80 -4.46
N GLU A 80 6.22 16.12 -4.61
CA GLU A 80 6.91 17.03 -3.69
C GLU A 80 6.43 16.88 -2.24
N LEU A 81 5.11 16.76 -2.03
CA LEU A 81 4.53 16.59 -0.70
C LEU A 81 4.72 15.19 -0.13
N TRP A 82 4.89 14.19 -0.98
CA TRP A 82 5.04 12.79 -0.60
C TRP A 82 6.51 12.40 -0.36
N ASP A 83 7.46 13.12 -0.98
CA ASP A 83 8.90 12.86 -0.91
C ASP A 83 9.53 13.36 0.39
N TYR A 84 9.22 12.68 1.47
CA TYR A 84 9.83 12.90 2.78
C TYR A 84 10.02 11.57 3.51
N GLU A 85 10.97 11.55 4.44
CA GLU A 85 11.27 10.38 5.25
C GLU A 85 10.13 10.03 6.21
N LYS A 86 9.77 8.75 6.28
CA LYS A 86 8.69 8.20 7.10
C LYS A 86 9.25 7.09 7.96
N TYR A 87 9.01 7.17 9.26
CA TYR A 87 9.40 6.15 10.24
C TYR A 87 8.14 5.60 10.89
N GLY A 88 8.01 4.27 10.91
CA GLY A 88 6.97 3.57 11.65
C GLY A 88 7.28 3.45 13.14
N CYS A 89 6.33 2.93 13.90
CA CYS A 89 6.55 2.69 15.32
C CYS A 89 7.56 1.57 15.57
N THR A 90 8.52 1.82 16.47
CA THR A 90 9.50 0.80 16.87
C THR A 90 8.87 -0.23 17.80
N SER A 91 9.07 -1.52 17.50
CA SER A 91 8.67 -2.66 18.31
C SER A 91 9.90 -3.48 18.75
N LYS A 92 9.84 -4.11 19.93
CA LYS A 92 10.93 -4.97 20.43
C LYS A 92 10.50 -6.43 20.34
N HIS A 93 11.33 -7.24 19.69
CA HIS A 93 11.14 -8.70 19.58
C HIS A 93 12.47 -9.39 19.86
N GLY A 94 12.50 -10.24 20.88
CA GLY A 94 13.74 -10.82 21.39
C GLY A 94 14.75 -9.75 21.82
N GLN A 95 15.97 -9.83 21.28
CA GLN A 95 17.06 -8.90 21.58
C GLN A 95 17.12 -7.68 20.65
N TYR A 96 16.25 -7.62 19.64
CA TYR A 96 16.31 -6.59 18.61
C TYR A 96 15.06 -5.69 18.63
N TYR A 97 15.25 -4.49 18.09
CA TYR A 97 14.19 -3.55 17.80
C TYR A 97 13.95 -3.50 16.30
N TYR A 98 12.67 -3.39 15.93
CA TYR A 98 12.22 -3.38 14.56
C TYR A 98 11.37 -2.15 14.29
N HIS A 99 11.56 -1.52 13.14
CA HIS A 99 10.73 -0.40 12.71
C HIS A 99 10.62 -0.38 11.19
N PHE A 100 9.59 0.29 10.70
CA PHE A 100 9.40 0.55 9.28
C PHE A 100 10.05 1.86 8.86
N TYR A 101 10.60 1.92 7.66
CA TYR A 101 11.21 3.16 7.14
C TYR A 101 11.03 3.31 5.63
N ASN A 102 10.68 4.53 5.19
CA ASN A 102 10.61 5.01 3.80
C ASN A 102 11.38 6.31 3.64
N PRO A 103 12.24 6.49 2.62
CA PRO A 103 12.97 7.73 2.44
C PRO A 103 12.16 8.76 1.64
N GLY A 104 10.99 8.40 1.10
CA GLY A 104 10.16 9.29 0.30
C GLY A 104 9.25 8.55 -0.68
N LEU A 105 9.76 8.37 -1.90
CA LEU A 105 9.00 7.97 -3.10
C LEU A 105 9.11 6.50 -3.50
N HIS A 106 9.68 5.63 -2.66
CA HIS A 106 9.81 4.23 -3.06
C HIS A 106 8.44 3.53 -3.10
N ASN A 107 8.21 2.74 -4.16
CA ASN A 107 6.99 1.96 -4.38
C ASN A 107 6.62 1.13 -3.15
N GLN A 108 7.61 0.40 -2.65
CA GLN A 108 7.66 -0.10 -1.28
C GLN A 108 8.90 0.55 -0.67
N SER A 109 8.86 0.88 0.61
CA SER A 109 9.90 1.73 1.20
C SER A 109 11.35 1.20 0.99
N LYS A 110 12.40 2.05 0.98
CA LYS A 110 13.83 1.63 0.85
C LYS A 110 14.77 2.56 1.66
N ARG A 111 16.08 2.59 1.42
CA ARG A 111 17.14 2.98 2.37
C ARG A 111 17.60 4.45 2.33
N VAL A 112 18.04 5.03 3.47
CA VAL A 112 19.27 5.85 3.67
C VAL A 112 19.77 5.78 5.13
N GLU A 113 21.04 6.09 5.30
CA GLU A 113 21.88 6.02 6.49
C GLU A 113 21.67 7.18 7.47
N ARG A 114 21.59 6.83 8.76
CA ARG A 114 21.71 7.68 9.97
C ARG A 114 20.36 7.94 10.67
N CYS A 115 20.05 7.08 11.63
CA CYS A 115 18.97 7.30 12.58
C CYS A 115 19.50 8.21 13.69
N SER A 116 19.24 9.52 13.59
CA SER A 116 19.42 10.45 14.72
C SER A 116 18.03 10.88 15.18
N PHE A 117 17.52 10.24 16.23
CA PHE A 117 16.33 10.64 16.99
C PHE A 117 15.04 10.89 16.18
N VAL A 118 14.21 9.86 16.05
CA VAL A 118 12.80 10.03 15.64
C VAL A 118 12.00 10.58 16.82
N ASN A 119 11.74 11.88 16.81
CA ASN A 119 10.68 12.48 17.61
C ASN A 119 9.33 12.13 16.95
N CYS A 120 8.44 11.47 17.70
CA CYS A 120 7.03 11.35 17.30
C CYS A 120 6.41 12.75 17.20
N LEU A 121 6.24 13.25 15.97
CA LEU A 121 5.60 14.52 15.69
C LEU A 121 4.09 14.40 15.90
N PHE A 122 3.61 14.81 17.06
CA PHE A 122 2.26 15.33 17.20
C PHE A 122 2.29 16.82 16.78
N PRO A 123 1.36 17.29 15.93
CA PRO A 123 1.33 18.70 15.56
C PRO A 123 0.95 19.53 16.79
N GLY A 124 1.86 20.41 17.23
CA GLY A 124 1.53 21.52 18.12
C GLY A 124 2.27 21.61 19.46
N LYS A 125 3.09 20.63 19.89
CA LYS A 125 3.97 20.81 21.06
C LYS A 125 5.28 20.04 20.89
N PHE A 126 6.38 20.79 20.76
CA PHE A 126 7.74 20.27 20.99
C PHE A 126 7.82 19.80 22.43
N ILE A 127 7.70 18.50 22.67
CA ILE A 127 8.05 17.89 23.94
C ILE A 127 9.02 16.77 23.63
N GLN A 128 10.29 16.98 23.96
CA GLN A 128 11.26 15.89 24.11
C GLN A 128 10.69 14.94 25.16
N ARG A 129 10.09 13.82 24.73
CA ARG A 129 9.63 12.78 25.66
C ARG A 129 10.49 11.56 25.48
N ASN A 130 11.14 11.18 26.58
CA ASN A 130 11.92 9.97 26.68
C ASN A 130 11.09 8.75 26.28
N VAL A 131 11.76 7.80 25.62
CA VAL A 131 11.28 6.50 25.10
C VAL A 131 10.38 5.73 26.06
N THR A 132 10.47 5.98 27.37
CA THR A 132 9.67 5.38 28.45
C THR A 132 8.15 5.61 28.33
N GLU A 133 7.66 6.50 27.46
CA GLU A 133 6.21 6.72 27.29
C GLU A 133 5.57 5.89 26.16
N CYS A 134 6.35 5.30 25.23
CA CYS A 134 5.77 4.39 24.23
C CYS A 134 5.21 3.10 24.88
N SER A 135 5.84 2.66 25.98
CA SER A 135 5.35 1.56 26.82
C SER A 135 4.13 1.93 27.68
N LYS A 136 3.84 3.22 27.92
CA LYS A 136 2.59 3.65 28.58
C LYS A 136 1.39 3.58 27.63
N CYS A 137 1.59 3.79 26.32
CA CYS A 137 0.52 3.68 25.32
C CYS A 137 -0.08 2.24 25.28
N LYS A 138 0.76 1.21 25.49
CA LYS A 138 0.31 -0.19 25.58
C LYS A 138 -0.51 -0.53 26.83
N LYS A 139 -0.42 0.25 27.92
CA LYS A 139 -1.08 -0.10 29.20
C LYS A 139 -2.54 0.31 29.27
N ASN A 140 -2.94 1.37 28.56
CA ASN A 140 -4.27 1.97 28.73
C ASN A 140 -5.21 1.75 27.55
N ASN A 141 -4.76 1.08 26.48
CA ASN A 141 -5.63 0.72 25.38
C ASN A 141 -5.00 -0.44 24.60
N PRO A 142 -5.61 -1.65 24.55
CA PRO A 142 -5.05 -2.81 23.85
C PRO A 142 -5.21 -2.70 22.33
N VAL A 143 -5.46 -1.51 21.80
CA VAL A 143 -5.39 -1.25 20.36
C VAL A 143 -3.92 -1.37 19.99
N SER A 144 -3.58 -2.53 19.44
CA SER A 144 -2.47 -2.69 18.51
C SER A 144 -2.27 -1.39 17.76
N CYS A 145 -1.07 -0.80 17.85
CA CYS A 145 -0.63 0.19 16.88
C CYS A 145 -0.55 -0.53 15.53
N HIS A 146 -1.70 -0.72 14.87
CA HIS A 146 -1.79 -0.97 13.46
C HIS A 146 -1.53 0.36 12.79
N SER A 147 -0.27 0.81 12.82
CA SER A 147 0.17 1.70 11.77
C SER A 147 -0.05 0.95 10.46
N LEU A 148 -0.68 1.61 9.49
CA LEU A 148 -0.89 1.12 8.13
C LEU A 148 0.47 1.05 7.40
N ASP A 149 1.49 0.45 8.02
CA ASP A 149 2.87 0.35 7.55
C ASP A 149 3.08 -0.89 6.66
N TYR A 150 2.01 -1.32 5.98
CA TYR A 150 1.95 -2.52 5.13
C TYR A 150 2.82 -2.44 3.86
N PHE A 151 3.56 -1.34 3.69
CA PHE A 151 4.28 -1.01 2.46
C PHE A 151 5.73 -0.59 2.70
N SER A 152 6.34 -1.09 3.78
CA SER A 152 7.62 -0.57 4.27
C SER A 152 8.70 -1.61 4.54
N LEU A 153 9.97 -1.23 4.35
CA LEU A 153 11.11 -2.06 4.78
C LEU A 153 11.02 -2.29 6.26
N LEU A 154 11.25 -3.53 6.67
CA LEU A 154 11.46 -3.83 8.07
C LEU A 154 12.95 -3.70 8.36
N TYR A 155 13.30 -2.78 9.27
CA TYR A 155 14.66 -2.62 9.78
C TYR A 155 14.83 -3.34 11.09
N GLN A 156 16.06 -3.76 11.40
CA GLN A 156 16.47 -4.37 12.65
C GLN A 156 17.65 -3.59 13.25
N GLN A 157 17.61 -3.33 14.56
CA GLN A 157 18.68 -2.66 15.31
C GLN A 157 18.83 -3.29 16.70
N LYS A 158 20.04 -3.29 17.29
CA LYS A 158 20.27 -3.89 18.62
C LYS A 158 19.83 -2.95 19.74
N THR A 159 20.14 -1.66 19.61
CA THR A 159 19.67 -0.59 20.50
C THR A 159 18.83 0.43 19.74
N LEU A 160 18.14 1.30 20.47
CA LEU A 160 17.31 2.36 19.85
C LEU A 160 18.13 3.49 19.24
N GLN A 161 19.42 3.56 19.56
CA GLN A 161 20.36 4.55 19.05
C GLN A 161 21.23 4.00 17.92
N ASP A 162 21.21 2.69 17.70
CA ASP A 162 21.98 2.06 16.64
C ASP A 162 21.41 2.39 15.27
N LYS A 163 22.28 2.36 14.27
CA LYS A 163 21.85 2.40 12.87
C LYS A 163 21.18 1.07 12.52
N GLY A 164 19.91 1.13 12.14
CA GLY A 164 19.18 -0.04 11.66
C GLY A 164 19.79 -0.64 10.39
N VAL A 165 19.72 -1.97 10.31
CA VAL A 165 20.06 -2.77 9.12
C VAL A 165 18.76 -3.26 8.49
N VAL A 166 18.70 -3.28 7.16
CA VAL A 166 17.53 -3.80 6.44
C VAL A 166 17.38 -5.29 6.76
N PHE A 167 16.22 -5.66 7.29
CA PHE A 167 15.90 -7.03 7.64
C PHE A 167 14.98 -7.68 6.61
N LEU A 168 13.93 -6.98 6.15
CA LEU A 168 13.04 -7.47 5.09
C LEU A 168 12.75 -6.35 4.08
N ASP A 169 12.95 -6.64 2.79
CA ASP A 169 12.80 -5.67 1.69
C ASP A 169 11.73 -6.13 0.68
N PRO A 170 10.50 -5.60 0.76
CA PRO A 170 9.43 -5.95 -0.18
C PRO A 170 9.73 -5.57 -1.63
N ASN A 171 10.57 -4.55 -1.90
CA ASN A 171 10.89 -4.15 -3.28
C ASN A 171 11.68 -5.21 -4.03
N LYS A 172 12.35 -6.12 -3.32
CA LYS A 172 13.09 -7.21 -3.95
C LYS A 172 12.19 -8.39 -4.33
N LEU A 173 10.90 -8.35 -3.97
CA LEU A 173 9.95 -9.43 -4.25
C LEU A 173 9.37 -9.35 -5.66
N SER A 174 9.40 -8.17 -6.30
CA SER A 174 8.86 -7.97 -7.65
C SER A 174 9.52 -6.79 -8.36
N LEU A 175 9.80 -6.93 -9.66
CA LEU A 175 10.42 -5.88 -10.47
C LEU A 175 9.55 -4.63 -10.63
N ASP A 176 8.22 -4.79 -10.63
CA ASP A 176 7.23 -3.72 -10.79
C ASP A 176 6.78 -3.09 -9.46
N GLY A 177 7.22 -3.65 -8.33
CA GLY A 177 6.82 -3.20 -6.99
C GLY A 177 5.37 -3.48 -6.61
N THR A 178 4.66 -4.35 -7.33
CA THR A 178 3.25 -4.68 -7.06
C THR A 178 3.07 -5.77 -6.00
N THR A 179 4.17 -6.40 -5.56
CA THR A 179 4.16 -7.36 -4.47
C THR A 179 4.40 -6.64 -3.13
N SER A 180 3.52 -6.90 -2.15
CA SER A 180 3.53 -6.25 -0.84
C SER A 180 3.48 -7.26 0.31
N ILE A 181 3.83 -6.81 1.51
CA ILE A 181 3.72 -7.61 2.74
C ILE A 181 2.51 -7.13 3.53
N ARG A 182 1.48 -7.96 3.61
CA ARG A 182 0.19 -7.59 4.21
C ARG A 182 0.09 -7.91 5.68
N VAL A 183 0.77 -8.95 6.13
CA VAL A 183 0.76 -9.37 7.53
C VAL A 183 2.17 -9.70 7.96
N GLN A 184 2.48 -9.36 9.20
CA GLN A 184 3.71 -9.77 9.86
C GLN A 184 3.42 -10.02 11.33
N THR A 185 3.98 -11.10 11.87
CA THR A 185 3.89 -11.39 13.30
C THR A 185 5.13 -12.12 13.75
N PHE A 186 5.65 -11.67 14.88
CA PHE A 186 6.78 -12.31 15.53
C PHE A 186 6.28 -13.22 16.65
N THR A 187 7.00 -14.30 16.92
CA THR A 187 6.82 -15.04 18.17
C THR A 187 7.18 -14.15 19.37
N ARG A 188 6.64 -14.49 20.54
CA ARG A 188 6.81 -13.68 21.76
C ARG A 188 8.29 -13.55 22.17
N ASP A 189 9.08 -14.58 21.93
CA ASP A 189 10.52 -14.63 22.17
C ASP A 189 11.35 -14.00 21.03
N GLY A 190 10.72 -13.67 19.90
CA GLY A 190 11.36 -13.13 18.70
C GLY A 190 12.18 -14.15 17.92
N SER A 191 12.02 -15.45 18.18
CA SER A 191 12.75 -16.53 17.50
C SER A 191 12.18 -16.87 16.12
N ILE A 192 10.98 -16.40 15.77
CA ILE A 192 10.36 -16.61 14.46
C ILE A 192 9.64 -15.33 13.98
N LEU A 193 9.72 -15.04 12.68
CA LEU A 193 8.85 -14.10 11.97
C LEU A 193 8.03 -14.86 10.95
N ALA A 194 6.70 -14.76 11.03
CA ALA A 194 5.80 -15.13 9.94
C ALA A 194 5.33 -13.86 9.21
N TYR A 195 5.36 -13.86 7.88
CA TYR A 195 4.89 -12.74 7.06
C TYR A 195 4.13 -13.22 5.82
N GLY A 196 3.12 -12.46 5.39
CA GLY A 196 2.26 -12.79 4.26
C GLY A 196 2.53 -11.91 3.06
N ILE A 197 2.80 -12.53 1.91
CA ILE A 197 3.06 -11.87 0.64
C ILE A 197 1.78 -11.84 -0.20
N SER A 198 1.42 -10.66 -0.70
CA SER A 198 0.32 -10.44 -1.64
C SER A 198 0.88 -10.01 -2.99
N HIS A 199 0.50 -10.70 -4.07
CA HIS A 199 0.89 -10.36 -5.43
C HIS A 199 -0.19 -9.51 -6.10
N LYS A 200 0.21 -8.42 -6.78
CA LYS A 200 -0.68 -7.56 -7.58
C LYS A 200 -1.92 -7.05 -6.84
N GLY A 201 -1.79 -6.85 -5.52
CA GLY A 201 -2.90 -6.37 -4.67
C GLY A 201 -4.02 -7.37 -4.40
N SER A 202 -3.84 -8.66 -4.74
CA SER A 202 -4.81 -9.71 -4.41
C SER A 202 -5.04 -9.83 -2.89
N ASP A 203 -6.24 -10.23 -2.50
CA ASP A 203 -6.53 -10.59 -1.11
C ASP A 203 -5.89 -11.93 -0.71
N TRP A 204 -5.55 -12.77 -1.69
CA TRP A 204 -4.79 -14.00 -1.45
C TRP A 204 -3.37 -13.69 -0.99
N MET A 205 -2.92 -14.43 0.03
CA MET A 205 -1.58 -14.27 0.59
C MET A 205 -0.85 -15.61 0.71
N THR A 206 0.45 -15.59 0.42
CA THR A 206 1.37 -16.69 0.70
C THR A 206 2.12 -16.38 1.99
N LEU A 207 1.94 -17.23 3.02
CA LEU A 207 2.66 -17.10 4.28
C LEU A 207 4.09 -17.68 4.14
N LYS A 208 5.07 -16.90 4.57
CA LYS A 208 6.47 -17.30 4.70
C LYS A 208 6.92 -17.16 6.14
N VAL A 209 7.87 -18.00 6.54
CA VAL A 209 8.40 -18.06 7.90
C VAL A 209 9.92 -17.92 7.86
N ILE A 210 10.46 -17.06 8.73
CA ILE A 210 11.89 -16.88 8.98
C ILE A 210 12.16 -17.31 10.42
N LEU A 211 13.08 -18.25 10.60
CA LEU A 211 13.55 -18.72 11.91
C LEU A 211 14.84 -17.97 12.28
N PHE A 212 14.96 -17.53 13.54
CA PHE A 212 16.07 -16.71 14.03
C PHE A 212 17.13 -17.50 14.83
N ASN A 213 17.13 -18.84 14.76
CA ASN A 213 18.11 -19.70 15.45
C ASN A 213 19.05 -20.43 14.47
N SER A 214 20.35 -20.07 14.54
CA SER A 214 21.55 -20.82 14.12
C SER A 214 21.53 -21.56 12.78
N ASN A 215 22.31 -21.05 11.80
CA ASN A 215 22.78 -21.81 10.62
C ASN A 215 21.73 -22.32 9.62
N PHE A 216 20.64 -21.60 9.38
CA PHE A 216 19.82 -21.85 8.19
C PHE A 216 19.92 -20.67 7.22
N ASN A 217 20.91 -20.75 6.32
CA ASN A 217 20.91 -19.99 5.08
C ASN A 217 19.82 -20.58 4.18
N LEU A 218 18.80 -19.79 3.87
CA LEU A 218 17.93 -20.07 2.73
C LEU A 218 18.71 -19.64 1.48
N ASN A 219 19.35 -20.62 0.84
CA ASN A 219 19.81 -20.54 -0.54
C ASN A 219 18.61 -20.49 -1.49
#